data_AF-A0A670ITF1-F1
#
_entry.id   AF-A0A670ITF1-F1
#
_cell.length_a   1.000
_cell.length_b   1.000
_cell.length_c   1.000
_cell.angle_alpha   90.00
_cell.angle_beta   90.00
_cell.angle_gamma   90.00
#
_symmetry.space_group_name_H-M   'P 1'
#
loop_
_entity.id
_entity.type
_entity.pdbx_description
1 polymer ?
#
loop_
_entity_poly.entity_id
_entity_poly.type
_entity_poly.pdbx_seq_one_letter_code
_entity_poly.pdbx_strand_id
1 'polypeptide(L)'
;MPKTYWGLRPTPLLCLGLIFIGGMIYWFLSFDHFRDKHVPPSPVGAKSLPDPFMESPELQALLQLIHWPAPPENAAAFASSTSAEKSHYRLLQSQSNYTVGNMLLVSLEARDQSGQPKHYGGDFLRAKLHSPELKASVAGTVEDHKNGTYTLTFPLLWAGAVKVSVCLIYSSETVALLRRIRDSHPSTVTFRGYFVDPGQGSKEEVTECNVHPVSGPTCQYVDPGTGEHWFCARPQHHSCNDLVYHSTGIYKNVLSSAEKVFLSGAATDRIIPGSVPIIQVLPSHQLTVATSPPLPCHPGLALTNPSGFYYKDVWVSLGCSSRTFPTSDLALSCLRGKIVHMIGDSTLRQWWEFLLAFIPSVKHIDLHVTYKSGPLLAVEPAQGLVLRWRAHGVPLRTGKSKMADIHYLANELNALGGGPDMVVVFTLGVHFITFPMHIYVRRVHSIRQAVAQLLARSPQITIVIKSANTGYTVYGSDWLSLQLDNILRAMFAGMRVAIVDAWAMTSCHYLPENIHPGKVVVQNEVNAFLSYVCPGK
;
A
#
# COMPACT_ATOMS: atom_id res chain seq x y z
N MET A 1 -34.36 75.30 -37.00
CA MET A 1 -34.19 73.96 -36.42
C MET A 1 -33.52 73.11 -37.47
N PRO A 2 -32.33 72.56 -37.18
CA PRO A 2 -32.26 71.20 -36.61
C PRO A 2 -31.38 71.13 -35.36
N LYS A 3 -31.73 70.20 -34.47
CA LYS A 3 -31.02 69.90 -33.21
C LYS A 3 -29.88 68.92 -33.46
N THR A 4 -28.68 69.32 -33.11
CA THR A 4 -27.53 68.44 -32.85
C THR A 4 -27.75 67.67 -31.54
N TYR A 5 -27.65 66.33 -31.58
CA TYR A 5 -27.53 65.48 -30.40
C TYR A 5 -26.10 64.98 -30.27
N TRP A 6 -25.49 65.22 -29.11
CA TRP A 6 -24.22 64.67 -28.64
C TRP A 6 -24.46 63.48 -27.70
N GLY A 7 -23.56 62.50 -27.75
CA GLY A 7 -23.26 61.54 -26.66
C GLY A 7 -24.07 60.23 -26.70
N LEU A 8 -23.52 59.03 -26.47
CA LEU A 8 -22.22 58.61 -25.97
C LEU A 8 -21.77 57.33 -26.70
N ARG A 9 -20.49 57.25 -27.08
CA ARG A 9 -19.83 55.97 -27.39
C ARG A 9 -19.29 55.38 -26.08
N PRO A 10 -19.51 54.10 -25.77
CA PRO A 10 -18.89 53.47 -24.60
C PRO A 10 -17.37 53.47 -24.80
N THR A 11 -16.65 53.92 -23.78
CA THR A 11 -15.18 53.93 -23.77
C THR A 11 -14.64 52.50 -23.66
N PRO A 12 -13.51 52.18 -24.31
CA PRO A 12 -12.93 50.83 -24.32
C PRO A 12 -12.58 50.28 -22.92
N LEU A 13 -12.43 51.15 -21.92
CA LEU A 13 -12.24 50.76 -20.52
C LEU A 13 -13.47 50.04 -19.92
N LEU A 14 -14.69 50.41 -20.33
CA LEU A 14 -15.91 49.79 -19.81
C LEU A 14 -16.09 48.35 -20.34
N CYS A 15 -15.71 48.11 -21.60
CA CYS A 15 -15.71 46.76 -22.18
C CYS A 15 -14.62 45.87 -21.57
N LEU A 16 -13.43 46.41 -21.29
CA LEU A 16 -12.36 45.69 -20.57
C LEU A 16 -12.76 45.34 -19.14
N GLY A 17 -13.43 46.25 -18.42
CA GLY A 17 -13.94 45.99 -17.07
C GLY A 17 -15.01 44.88 -17.04
N LEU A 18 -15.91 44.84 -18.02
CA LEU A 18 -16.93 43.79 -18.13
C LEU A 18 -16.36 42.41 -18.52
N ILE A 19 -15.29 42.37 -19.34
CA ILE A 19 -14.57 41.12 -19.65
C ILE A 19 -13.79 40.63 -18.42
N PHE A 20 -13.22 41.53 -17.62
CA PHE A 20 -12.51 41.16 -16.38
C PHE A 20 -13.47 40.65 -15.30
N ILE A 21 -14.64 41.29 -15.14
CA ILE A 21 -15.68 40.86 -14.20
C ILE A 21 -16.33 39.56 -14.67
N GLY A 22 -16.64 39.42 -15.97
CA GLY A 22 -17.14 38.18 -16.56
C GLY A 22 -16.13 37.04 -16.47
N GLY A 23 -14.84 37.33 -16.67
CA GLY A 23 -13.73 36.40 -16.46
C GLY A 23 -13.57 35.98 -15.01
N MET A 24 -13.69 36.91 -14.05
CA MET A 24 -13.70 36.59 -12.62
C MET A 24 -14.93 35.77 -12.23
N ILE A 25 -16.13 36.11 -12.70
CA ILE A 25 -17.36 35.36 -12.40
C ILE A 25 -17.26 33.96 -13.03
N TYR A 26 -16.77 33.82 -14.26
CA TYR A 26 -16.49 32.53 -14.87
C TYR A 26 -15.42 31.75 -14.09
N TRP A 27 -14.39 32.41 -13.57
CA TRP A 27 -13.34 31.79 -12.76
C TRP A 27 -13.88 31.34 -11.38
N PHE A 28 -14.71 32.17 -10.73
CA PHE A 28 -15.39 31.83 -9.46
C PHE A 28 -16.43 30.70 -9.65
N LEU A 29 -17.19 30.71 -10.74
CA LEU A 29 -18.14 29.63 -11.08
C LEU A 29 -17.43 28.35 -11.53
N SER A 30 -16.25 28.45 -12.16
CA SER A 30 -15.40 27.29 -12.49
C SER A 30 -14.69 26.71 -11.24
N PHE A 31 -14.51 27.52 -10.20
CA PHE A 31 -13.99 27.04 -8.91
C PHE A 31 -15.02 26.24 -8.10
N ASP A 32 -16.32 26.51 -8.28
CA ASP A 32 -17.37 25.65 -7.71
C ASP A 32 -17.37 24.25 -8.36
N HIS A 33 -16.83 24.11 -9.58
CA HIS A 33 -16.58 22.80 -10.20
C HIS A 33 -15.41 22.03 -9.55
N PHE A 34 -14.54 22.72 -8.79
CA PHE A 34 -13.48 22.10 -7.97
C PHE A 34 -13.91 21.84 -6.51
N ARG A 35 -15.04 22.40 -6.07
CA ARG A 35 -15.72 22.00 -4.84
C ARG A 35 -16.83 21.03 -5.18
N ASP A 36 -16.44 19.78 -5.40
CA ASP A 36 -17.32 18.69 -5.02
C ASP A 36 -17.59 18.86 -3.51
N LYS A 37 -18.71 19.50 -3.17
CA LYS A 37 -19.26 19.48 -1.81
C LYS A 37 -19.70 18.05 -1.56
N HIS A 38 -18.76 17.17 -1.24
CA HIS A 38 -19.06 15.89 -0.65
C HIS A 38 -19.68 16.17 0.71
N VAL A 39 -21.00 16.24 0.74
CA VAL A 39 -21.79 16.18 1.97
C VAL A 39 -21.61 14.76 2.50
N PRO A 40 -21.29 14.58 3.80
CA PRO A 40 -21.27 13.25 4.40
C PRO A 40 -22.58 12.53 4.05
N PRO A 41 -22.55 11.23 3.72
CA PRO A 41 -23.76 10.53 3.32
C PRO A 41 -24.84 10.68 4.40
N SER A 42 -26.05 11.06 3.99
CA SER A 42 -27.18 11.24 4.90
C SER A 42 -27.52 9.91 5.59
N PRO A 43 -27.93 9.91 6.86
CA PRO A 43 -28.29 8.70 7.58
C PRO A 43 -29.48 8.01 6.92
N VAL A 44 -29.32 6.75 6.54
CA VAL A 44 -30.38 5.94 5.91
C VAL A 44 -30.99 5.01 6.95
N GLY A 45 -32.32 4.99 7.04
CA GLY A 45 -33.05 3.93 7.73
C GLY A 45 -33.48 2.85 6.75
N ALA A 46 -32.72 1.76 6.61
CA ALA A 46 -33.17 0.54 5.91
C ALA A 46 -32.32 -0.69 6.24
N LYS A 47 -32.98 -1.86 6.26
CA LYS A 47 -32.42 -3.20 6.50
C LYS A 47 -31.39 -3.58 5.42
N SER A 48 -30.23 -4.10 5.83
CA SER A 48 -29.20 -4.61 4.93
C SER A 48 -29.68 -5.87 4.21
N LEU A 49 -29.68 -5.84 2.88
CA LEU A 49 -29.71 -7.06 2.07
C LEU A 49 -28.33 -7.74 2.15
N PRO A 50 -28.24 -9.08 2.08
CA PRO A 50 -26.95 -9.78 1.97
C PRO A 50 -26.22 -9.32 0.71
N ASP A 51 -24.93 -9.00 0.82
CA ASP A 51 -24.07 -8.67 -0.32
C ASP A 51 -23.79 -9.97 -1.12
N PRO A 52 -24.28 -10.12 -2.35
CA PRO A 52 -24.13 -11.35 -3.14
C PRO A 52 -22.66 -11.76 -3.34
N PHE A 53 -21.73 -10.80 -3.30
CA PHE A 53 -20.30 -11.08 -3.43
C PHE A 53 -19.75 -11.85 -2.22
N MET A 54 -20.35 -11.68 -1.04
CA MET A 54 -19.93 -12.34 0.21
C MET A 54 -20.19 -13.86 0.22
N GLU A 55 -21.00 -14.35 -0.71
CA GLU A 55 -21.26 -15.79 -0.92
C GLU A 55 -20.68 -16.29 -2.26
N SER A 56 -19.89 -15.45 -2.94
CA SER A 56 -19.41 -15.76 -4.28
C SER A 56 -18.29 -16.82 -4.30
N PRO A 57 -18.21 -17.65 -5.37
CA PRO A 57 -17.07 -18.53 -5.60
C PRO A 57 -15.74 -17.77 -5.69
N GLU A 58 -15.75 -16.52 -6.14
CA GLU A 58 -14.57 -15.65 -6.20
C GLU A 58 -14.01 -15.38 -4.80
N LEU A 59 -14.86 -15.02 -3.83
CA LEU A 59 -14.41 -14.82 -2.45
C LEU A 59 -13.83 -16.12 -1.86
N GLN A 60 -14.47 -17.27 -2.09
CA GLN A 60 -13.95 -18.55 -1.61
C GLN A 60 -12.58 -18.89 -2.21
N ALA A 61 -12.39 -18.63 -3.51
CA ALA A 61 -11.09 -18.80 -4.16
C ALA A 61 -10.01 -17.87 -3.57
N LEU A 62 -10.36 -16.61 -3.28
CA LEU A 62 -9.45 -15.64 -2.64
C LEU A 62 -9.09 -16.05 -1.21
N LEU A 63 -10.05 -16.55 -0.42
CA LEU A 63 -9.79 -17.07 0.92
C LEU A 63 -8.93 -18.34 0.89
N GLN A 64 -9.13 -19.20 -0.11
CA GLN A 64 -8.30 -20.38 -0.31
C GLN A 64 -6.87 -20.03 -0.73
N LEU A 65 -6.69 -18.98 -1.54
CA LEU A 65 -5.38 -18.48 -1.95
C LEU A 65 -4.51 -18.06 -0.75
N ILE A 66 -5.12 -17.44 0.26
CA ILE A 66 -4.44 -17.00 1.48
C ILE A 66 -4.52 -18.04 2.61
N HIS A 67 -4.90 -19.27 2.30
CA HIS A 67 -4.90 -20.34 3.28
C HIS A 67 -3.48 -20.60 3.77
N TRP A 68 -3.32 -20.68 5.10
CA TRP A 68 -2.03 -20.86 5.74
C TRP A 68 -2.04 -22.10 6.65
N PRO A 69 -1.01 -22.97 6.60
CA PRO A 69 -0.92 -24.14 7.46
C PRO A 69 -1.05 -23.78 8.94
N ALA A 70 -1.85 -24.57 9.66
CA ALA A 70 -2.05 -24.40 11.10
C ALA A 70 -1.20 -25.44 11.86
N PRO A 71 -0.69 -25.10 13.05
CA PRO A 71 -0.14 -26.11 13.95
C PRO A 71 -1.26 -27.08 14.39
N PRO A 72 -0.92 -28.35 14.71
CA PRO A 72 -1.84 -29.28 15.35
C PRO A 72 -2.44 -28.72 16.65
N GLU A 73 -3.66 -29.13 17.03
CA GLU A 73 -4.36 -28.60 18.21
C GLU A 73 -3.57 -28.80 19.53
N ASN A 74 -2.81 -29.89 19.63
CA ASN A 74 -1.95 -30.18 20.78
C ASN A 74 -0.67 -29.33 20.84
N ALA A 75 -0.38 -28.53 19.81
CA ALA A 75 0.81 -27.68 19.70
C ALA A 75 0.51 -26.18 19.96
N ALA A 76 -0.56 -25.87 20.70
CA ALA A 76 -0.94 -24.48 21.01
C ALA A 76 -0.04 -23.77 22.04
N ALA A 77 0.84 -24.49 22.73
CA ALA A 77 1.71 -23.93 23.75
C ALA A 77 2.95 -23.24 23.16
N PHE A 78 3.43 -22.17 23.81
CA PHE A 78 4.64 -21.46 23.37
C PHE A 78 5.87 -22.36 23.34
N ALA A 79 5.96 -23.37 24.20
CA ALA A 79 7.06 -24.34 24.19
C ALA A 79 7.16 -25.12 22.87
N SER A 80 6.04 -25.34 22.17
CA SER A 80 5.99 -25.99 20.87
C SER A 80 6.35 -25.06 19.71
N SER A 81 6.51 -23.76 19.99
CA SER A 81 6.81 -22.77 18.95
C SER A 81 8.22 -22.90 18.40
N THR A 82 8.37 -22.54 17.13
CA THR A 82 9.66 -22.55 16.45
C THR A 82 10.63 -21.60 17.14
N SER A 83 11.80 -22.11 17.51
CA SER A 83 12.90 -21.36 18.09
C SER A 83 13.93 -21.06 17.00
N ALA A 84 14.13 -19.78 16.70
CA ALA A 84 15.12 -19.37 15.71
C ALA A 84 16.53 -19.81 16.10
N GLU A 85 16.88 -19.73 17.38
CA GLU A 85 18.22 -20.06 17.92
C GLU A 85 18.54 -21.55 17.83
N LYS A 86 17.52 -22.41 17.91
CA LYS A 86 17.68 -23.87 17.83
C LYS A 86 17.47 -24.42 16.43
N SER A 87 16.75 -23.68 15.59
CA SER A 87 16.60 -24.00 14.17
C SER A 87 17.91 -23.73 13.43
N HIS A 88 18.10 -24.38 12.29
CA HIS A 88 19.30 -24.18 11.49
C HIS A 88 19.00 -24.37 10.01
N TYR A 89 19.85 -23.80 9.16
CA TYR A 89 19.81 -24.04 7.73
C TYR A 89 21.20 -24.36 7.18
N ARG A 90 21.21 -25.17 6.11
CA ARG A 90 22.40 -25.70 5.45
C ARG A 90 22.21 -25.77 3.94
N LEU A 91 23.32 -25.76 3.22
CA LEU A 91 23.31 -25.92 1.77
C LEU A 91 22.81 -27.32 1.40
N LEU A 92 21.83 -27.42 0.48
CA LEU A 92 21.28 -28.73 0.06
C LEU A 92 22.23 -29.49 -0.86
N GLN A 93 22.82 -28.79 -1.82
CA GLN A 93 23.76 -29.34 -2.78
C GLN A 93 24.91 -28.38 -2.95
N SER A 94 26.14 -28.84 -2.70
CA SER A 94 27.34 -28.07 -3.01
C SER A 94 27.72 -28.29 -4.47
N GLN A 95 27.78 -27.21 -5.24
CA GLN A 95 28.33 -27.23 -6.58
C GLN A 95 29.82 -26.88 -6.54
N SER A 96 30.60 -27.41 -7.48
CA SER A 96 32.03 -27.10 -7.60
C SER A 96 32.25 -25.62 -7.92
N ASN A 97 31.40 -25.02 -8.75
CA ASN A 97 31.42 -23.62 -9.10
C ASN A 97 29.99 -23.07 -9.15
N TYR A 98 29.77 -21.92 -8.53
CA TYR A 98 28.54 -21.14 -8.69
C TYR A 98 28.80 -20.01 -9.67
N THR A 99 27.91 -19.86 -10.65
CA THR A 99 27.97 -18.80 -11.66
C THR A 99 26.69 -17.99 -11.69
N VAL A 100 26.76 -16.75 -12.20
CA VAL A 100 25.57 -15.92 -12.44
C VAL A 100 24.58 -16.69 -13.33
N GLY A 101 23.32 -16.75 -12.89
CA GLY A 101 22.24 -17.50 -13.52
C GLY A 101 21.97 -18.88 -12.90
N ASN A 102 22.84 -19.38 -12.02
CA ASN A 102 22.53 -20.59 -11.23
C ASN A 102 21.53 -20.29 -10.10
N MET A 103 21.00 -21.36 -9.52
CA MET A 103 20.14 -21.31 -8.33
C MET A 103 20.85 -21.93 -7.15
N LEU A 104 20.82 -21.27 -5.99
CA LEU A 104 21.29 -21.79 -4.72
C LEU A 104 20.12 -22.37 -3.94
N LEU A 105 20.23 -23.63 -3.54
CA LEU A 105 19.22 -24.34 -2.75
C LEU A 105 19.72 -24.57 -1.32
N VAL A 106 18.91 -24.16 -0.35
CA VAL A 106 19.22 -24.26 1.09
C VAL A 106 18.06 -25.00 1.78
N SER A 107 18.39 -25.95 2.64
CA SER A 107 17.43 -26.62 3.51
C SER A 107 17.43 -25.95 4.86
N LEU A 108 16.24 -25.72 5.40
CA LEU A 108 16.03 -25.28 6.77
C LEU A 108 15.24 -26.33 7.54
N GLU A 109 15.70 -26.65 8.74
CA GLU A 109 15.02 -27.51 9.70
C GLU A 109 14.56 -26.68 10.90
N ALA A 110 13.25 -26.56 11.06
CA ALA A 110 12.64 -25.85 12.18
C ALA A 110 12.62 -26.73 13.42
N ARG A 111 13.03 -26.15 14.56
CA ARG A 111 13.05 -26.80 15.86
C ARG A 111 12.28 -25.98 16.89
N ASP A 112 11.63 -26.67 17.82
CA ASP A 112 10.83 -26.03 18.86
C ASP A 112 11.70 -25.39 19.97
N GLN A 113 11.06 -24.84 21.01
CA GLN A 113 11.77 -24.23 22.16
C GLN A 113 12.53 -25.25 23.00
N SER A 114 12.32 -26.56 22.82
CA SER A 114 13.09 -27.63 23.44
C SER A 114 14.22 -28.15 22.55
N GLY A 115 14.26 -27.75 21.28
CA GLY A 115 15.25 -28.16 20.29
C GLY A 115 14.87 -29.44 19.53
N GLN A 116 13.63 -29.91 19.66
CA GLN A 116 13.13 -31.04 18.91
C GLN A 116 12.72 -30.61 17.49
N PRO A 117 12.97 -31.43 16.46
CA PRO A 117 12.49 -31.17 15.11
C PRO A 117 10.96 -31.02 15.09
N LYS A 118 10.47 -30.03 14.37
CA LYS A 118 9.02 -29.90 14.12
C LYS A 118 8.57 -30.93 13.10
N HIS A 119 7.28 -31.27 13.15
CA HIS A 119 6.63 -32.21 12.23
C HIS A 119 5.49 -31.57 11.42
N TYR A 120 5.41 -30.24 11.44
CA TYR A 120 4.41 -29.45 10.74
C TYR A 120 5.03 -28.11 10.33
N GLY A 121 4.48 -27.51 9.28
CA GLY A 121 4.95 -26.22 8.74
C GLY A 121 4.14 -25.02 9.24
N GLY A 122 4.13 -23.98 8.43
CA GLY A 122 3.38 -22.74 8.67
C GLY A 122 4.19 -21.63 9.32
N ASP A 123 5.50 -21.78 9.50
CA ASP A 123 6.34 -20.66 9.94
C ASP A 123 6.38 -19.59 8.85
N PHE A 124 6.22 -18.33 9.26
CA PHE A 124 6.45 -17.21 8.38
C PHE A 124 7.93 -16.84 8.41
N LEU A 125 8.65 -17.29 7.37
CA LEU A 125 10.08 -17.08 7.19
C LEU A 125 10.33 -16.03 6.11
N ARG A 126 11.37 -15.25 6.30
CA ARG A 126 11.92 -14.37 5.26
C ARG A 126 13.38 -14.73 5.03
N ALA A 127 13.72 -14.97 3.78
CA ALA A 127 15.07 -15.35 3.38
C ALA A 127 15.62 -14.32 2.38
N LYS A 128 16.90 -14.00 2.49
CA LYS A 128 17.60 -13.16 1.50
C LYS A 128 19.00 -13.64 1.22
N LEU A 129 19.42 -13.46 -0.03
CA LEU A 129 20.81 -13.55 -0.45
C LEU A 129 21.34 -12.12 -0.58
N HIS A 130 22.50 -11.80 -0.01
CA HIS A 130 23.02 -10.45 -0.02
C HIS A 130 24.55 -10.35 0.00
N SER A 131 25.05 -9.22 -0.50
CA SER A 131 26.46 -8.82 -0.46
C SER A 131 26.52 -7.40 0.12
N PRO A 132 26.78 -7.23 1.43
CA PRO A 132 26.80 -5.91 2.08
C PRO A 132 27.72 -4.90 1.38
N GLU A 133 28.91 -5.34 0.96
CA GLU A 133 29.95 -4.52 0.34
C GLU A 133 29.53 -4.01 -1.04
N LEU A 134 28.72 -4.79 -1.77
CA LEU A 134 28.15 -4.42 -3.06
C LEU A 134 26.79 -3.72 -2.93
N LYS A 135 26.24 -3.64 -1.71
CA LYS A 135 24.85 -3.22 -1.45
C LYS A 135 23.88 -3.94 -2.38
N ALA A 136 24.10 -5.25 -2.55
CA ALA A 136 23.32 -6.11 -3.42
C ALA A 136 22.49 -7.08 -2.59
N SER A 137 21.25 -7.34 -3.01
CA SER A 137 20.38 -8.26 -2.30
C SER A 137 19.23 -8.75 -3.18
N VAL A 138 18.77 -9.98 -2.94
CA VAL A 138 17.55 -10.54 -3.54
C VAL A 138 16.76 -11.31 -2.49
N ALA A 139 15.44 -11.21 -2.55
CA ALA A 139 14.55 -12.02 -1.72
C ALA A 139 14.60 -13.48 -2.19
N GLY A 140 14.76 -14.41 -1.25
CA GLY A 140 14.65 -15.85 -1.51
C GLY A 140 13.20 -16.32 -1.46
N THR A 141 12.88 -17.34 -2.24
CA THR A 141 11.57 -18.01 -2.14
C THR A 141 11.62 -19.09 -1.07
N VAL A 142 10.55 -19.19 -0.27
CA VAL A 142 10.41 -20.18 0.80
C VAL A 142 9.35 -21.19 0.39
N GLU A 143 9.74 -22.45 0.27
CA GLU A 143 8.83 -23.58 0.10
C GLU A 143 8.71 -24.32 1.43
N ASP A 144 7.48 -24.43 1.93
CA ASP A 144 7.14 -25.16 3.15
C ASP A 144 6.69 -26.60 2.81
N HIS A 145 7.46 -27.58 3.27
CA HIS A 145 7.15 -29.01 3.07
C HIS A 145 6.10 -29.55 4.03
N LYS A 146 5.56 -28.69 4.90
CA LYS A 146 4.50 -28.97 5.87
C LYS A 146 4.87 -30.03 6.90
N ASN A 147 6.15 -30.26 7.11
CA ASN A 147 6.68 -31.30 8.00
C ASN A 147 7.80 -30.77 8.92
N GLY A 148 7.91 -29.44 9.08
CA GLY A 148 8.97 -28.79 9.85
C GLY A 148 10.26 -28.53 9.07
N THR A 149 10.30 -28.87 7.78
CA THR A 149 11.41 -28.55 6.89
C THR A 149 10.98 -27.62 5.76
N TYR A 150 11.94 -26.83 5.27
CA TYR A 150 11.70 -25.85 4.22
C TYR A 150 12.83 -25.88 3.19
N THR A 151 12.50 -25.63 1.92
CA THR A 151 13.48 -25.35 0.87
C THR A 151 13.49 -23.85 0.59
N LEU A 152 14.68 -23.25 0.69
CA LEU A 152 14.92 -21.86 0.33
C LEU A 152 15.67 -21.82 -0.99
N THR A 153 15.17 -21.02 -1.93
CA THR A 153 15.74 -20.92 -3.28
C THR A 153 16.16 -19.49 -3.57
N PHE A 154 17.41 -19.31 -4.01
CA PHE A 154 17.97 -18.00 -4.33
C PHE A 154 18.55 -17.99 -5.75
N PRO A 155 18.08 -17.10 -6.64
CA PRO A 155 18.76 -16.89 -7.91
C PRO A 155 20.09 -16.15 -7.69
N LEU A 156 21.15 -16.61 -8.34
CA LEU A 156 22.47 -15.97 -8.29
C LEU A 156 22.56 -14.91 -9.39
N LEU A 157 22.30 -13.65 -9.02
CA LEU A 157 22.10 -12.56 -9.98
C LEU A 157 23.31 -11.62 -10.13
N TRP A 158 24.38 -11.82 -9.36
CA TRP A 158 25.62 -11.05 -9.51
C TRP A 158 26.83 -11.87 -9.08
N ALA A 159 27.98 -11.56 -9.66
CA ALA A 159 29.27 -12.12 -9.31
C ALA A 159 29.83 -11.44 -8.05
N GLY A 160 30.54 -12.21 -7.23
CA GLY A 160 31.10 -11.77 -5.96
C GLY A 160 30.76 -12.69 -4.79
N ALA A 161 31.19 -12.29 -3.61
CA ALA A 161 30.90 -12.98 -2.36
C ALA A 161 29.46 -12.72 -1.92
N VAL A 162 28.67 -13.77 -1.73
CA VAL A 162 27.27 -13.69 -1.27
C VAL A 162 27.07 -14.44 0.05
N LYS A 163 26.14 -13.92 0.87
CA LYS A 163 25.74 -14.49 2.15
C LYS A 163 24.24 -14.77 2.15
N VAL A 164 23.86 -15.90 2.73
CA VAL A 164 22.46 -16.24 3.01
C VAL A 164 22.11 -15.72 4.39
N SER A 165 20.92 -15.13 4.53
CA SER A 165 20.34 -14.74 5.81
C SER A 165 18.88 -15.19 5.84
N VAL A 166 18.48 -15.85 6.93
CA VAL A 166 17.12 -16.32 7.13
C VAL A 166 16.62 -15.81 8.46
N CYS A 167 15.42 -15.23 8.44
CA CYS A 167 14.76 -14.67 9.60
C CYS A 167 13.43 -15.40 9.84
N LEU A 168 13.23 -15.87 11.07
CA LEU A 168 11.94 -16.29 11.57
C LEU A 168 11.15 -15.04 11.98
N ILE A 169 10.16 -14.67 11.16
CA ILE A 169 9.32 -13.52 11.44
C ILE A 169 8.28 -13.91 12.48
N TYR A 170 7.53 -14.99 12.20
CA TYR A 170 6.56 -15.59 13.11
C TYR A 170 6.63 -17.10 13.02
N SER A 171 6.58 -17.80 14.15
CA SER A 171 6.33 -19.24 14.13
C SER A 171 4.91 -19.55 13.68
N SER A 172 4.64 -20.79 13.26
CA SER A 172 3.29 -21.25 12.90
C SER A 172 2.24 -21.01 14.00
N GLU A 173 2.63 -21.08 15.27
CA GLU A 173 1.77 -20.82 16.43
C GLU A 173 1.46 -19.33 16.55
N THR A 174 2.47 -18.47 16.36
CA THR A 174 2.25 -17.02 16.32
C THR A 174 1.37 -16.63 15.14
N VAL A 175 1.56 -17.24 13.97
CA VAL A 175 0.67 -17.04 12.81
C VAL A 175 -0.76 -17.48 13.13
N ALA A 176 -0.94 -18.64 13.77
CA ALA A 176 -2.25 -19.12 14.19
C ALA A 176 -2.93 -18.16 15.19
N LEU A 177 -2.16 -17.59 16.13
CA LEU A 177 -2.63 -16.57 17.07
C LEU A 177 -3.07 -15.29 16.34
N LEU A 178 -2.25 -14.78 15.42
CA LEU A 178 -2.56 -13.59 14.61
C LEU A 178 -3.83 -13.79 13.78
N ARG A 179 -3.96 -14.97 13.14
CA ARG A 179 -5.16 -15.36 12.40
C ARG A 179 -6.39 -15.40 13.31
N ARG A 180 -6.31 -16.10 14.45
CA ARG A 180 -7.41 -16.18 15.42
C ARG A 180 -7.86 -14.79 15.84
N ILE A 181 -6.92 -13.90 16.19
CA ILE A 181 -7.24 -12.54 16.61
C ILE A 181 -7.99 -11.77 15.52
N ARG A 182 -7.51 -11.83 14.28
CA ARG A 182 -8.15 -11.18 13.12
C ARG A 182 -9.57 -11.72 12.89
N ASP A 183 -9.75 -13.03 13.01
CA ASP A 183 -10.99 -13.70 12.60
C ASP A 183 -12.04 -13.74 13.73
N SER A 184 -11.62 -13.66 15.00
CA SER A 184 -12.53 -13.69 16.16
C SER A 184 -13.02 -12.32 16.63
N HIS A 185 -12.44 -11.23 16.12
CA HIS A 185 -12.80 -9.87 16.50
C HIS A 185 -13.31 -9.08 15.27
N PRO A 186 -14.40 -8.32 15.39
CA PRO A 186 -14.89 -7.48 14.29
C PRO A 186 -13.93 -6.33 13.95
N SER A 187 -13.13 -5.88 14.93
CA SER A 187 -11.95 -5.03 14.74
C SER A 187 -11.11 -5.03 16.01
N THR A 188 -9.79 -4.96 15.86
CA THR A 188 -8.83 -4.76 16.98
C THR A 188 -8.46 -3.28 17.19
N VAL A 189 -9.13 -2.36 16.49
CA VAL A 189 -8.96 -0.90 16.64
C VAL A 189 -10.30 -0.18 16.59
N THR A 190 -10.46 0.86 17.40
CA THR A 190 -11.61 1.78 17.35
C THR A 190 -11.25 3.06 16.60
N PHE A 191 -12.25 3.81 16.16
CA PHE A 191 -12.09 5.13 15.56
C PHE A 191 -12.92 6.15 16.33
N ARG A 192 -12.66 7.44 16.08
CA ARG A 192 -13.38 8.55 16.72
C ARG A 192 -14.05 9.40 15.67
N GLY A 193 -15.34 9.65 15.87
CA GLY A 193 -16.10 10.68 15.16
C GLY A 193 -16.24 11.90 16.04
N TYR A 194 -16.06 13.07 15.45
CA TYR A 194 -16.15 14.36 16.14
C TYR A 194 -17.35 15.11 15.61
N PHE A 195 -18.33 15.34 16.48
CA PHE A 195 -19.59 15.99 16.19
C PHE A 195 -19.53 17.45 16.65
N VAL A 196 -19.80 18.39 15.73
CA VAL A 196 -19.69 19.82 15.99
C VAL A 196 -20.86 20.52 15.35
N ASP A 197 -21.62 21.28 16.14
CA ASP A 197 -22.65 22.20 15.63
C ASP A 197 -22.01 23.59 15.36
N PRO A 198 -21.95 24.07 14.10
CA PRO A 198 -21.43 25.40 13.79
C PRO A 198 -22.24 26.54 14.42
N GLY A 199 -23.52 26.33 14.72
CA GLY A 199 -24.46 27.33 15.23
C GLY A 199 -24.48 27.47 16.77
N GLN A 200 -24.04 26.46 17.53
CA GLN A 200 -24.10 26.44 19.00
C GLN A 200 -22.72 26.47 19.66
N GLY A 201 -21.91 27.49 19.37
CA GLY A 201 -20.75 27.82 20.21
C GLY A 201 -19.70 26.72 20.35
N SER A 202 -19.47 25.91 19.31
CA SER A 202 -18.32 25.00 19.16
C SER A 202 -18.10 23.98 20.29
N LYS A 203 -19.15 23.47 20.94
CA LYS A 203 -18.97 22.27 21.77
C LYS A 203 -18.79 21.08 20.84
N GLU A 204 -17.65 20.42 20.99
CA GLU A 204 -17.31 19.20 20.26
C GLU A 204 -17.66 17.99 21.12
N GLU A 205 -18.44 17.07 20.57
CA GLU A 205 -18.69 15.76 21.17
C GLU A 205 -17.96 14.67 20.39
N VAL A 206 -17.30 13.75 21.09
CA VAL A 206 -16.51 12.68 20.47
C VAL A 206 -17.14 11.34 20.78
N THR A 207 -17.45 10.55 19.75
CA THR A 207 -18.01 9.21 19.90
C THR A 207 -17.18 8.15 19.16
N GLU A 208 -17.32 6.89 19.56
CA GLU A 208 -16.65 5.78 18.88
C GLU A 208 -17.27 5.52 17.51
N CYS A 209 -16.44 5.26 16.50
CA CYS A 209 -16.85 4.81 15.19
C CYS A 209 -16.13 3.53 14.74
N ASN A 210 -16.76 2.79 13.83
CA ASN A 210 -16.18 1.59 13.22
C ASN A 210 -16.88 1.18 11.90
N VAL A 211 -16.33 0.15 11.24
CA VAL A 211 -16.93 -0.48 10.03
C VAL A 211 -18.16 -1.33 10.34
N HIS A 212 -18.36 -1.67 11.61
CA HIS A 212 -19.49 -2.44 12.13
C HIS A 212 -20.27 -1.59 13.15
N PRO A 213 -21.56 -1.88 13.39
CA PRO A 213 -22.35 -1.19 14.40
C PRO A 213 -21.65 -1.21 15.77
N VAL A 214 -21.53 -0.05 16.39
CA VAL A 214 -21.07 0.06 17.79
C VAL A 214 -22.26 -0.18 18.74
N SER A 215 -21.98 -0.53 19.99
CA SER A 215 -23.03 -0.86 20.97
C SER A 215 -23.98 0.32 21.25
N GLY A 216 -25.29 0.05 21.25
CA GLY A 216 -26.33 1.05 21.55
C GLY A 216 -26.86 1.78 20.31
N PRO A 217 -27.53 2.94 20.48
CA PRO A 217 -28.00 3.74 19.36
C PRO A 217 -26.84 4.25 18.51
N THR A 218 -26.93 4.04 17.18
CA THR A 218 -25.86 4.41 16.25
C THR A 218 -26.33 5.35 15.16
N CYS A 219 -25.42 6.22 14.72
CA CYS A 219 -25.49 6.91 13.45
C CYS A 219 -24.88 5.98 12.39
N GLN A 220 -25.61 5.76 11.29
CA GLN A 220 -25.17 4.96 10.16
C GLN A 220 -24.98 5.86 8.93
N TYR A 221 -23.80 5.76 8.31
CA TYR A 221 -23.45 6.46 7.09
C TYR A 221 -23.20 5.42 6.00
N VAL A 222 -23.82 5.60 4.83
CA VAL A 222 -23.67 4.70 3.69
C VAL A 222 -23.18 5.49 2.49
N ASP A 223 -22.00 5.17 2.00
CA ASP A 223 -21.49 5.81 0.79
C ASP A 223 -22.36 5.46 -0.43
N PRO A 224 -22.87 6.45 -1.17
CA PRO A 224 -23.77 6.18 -2.28
C PRO A 224 -23.06 5.55 -3.48
N GLY A 225 -21.76 5.78 -3.67
CA GLY A 225 -21.00 5.26 -4.81
C GLY A 225 -20.51 3.83 -4.60
N THR A 226 -20.12 3.48 -3.37
CA THR A 226 -19.56 2.16 -3.05
C THR A 226 -20.47 1.28 -2.18
N GLY A 227 -21.54 1.83 -1.61
CA GLY A 227 -22.40 1.12 -0.65
C GLY A 227 -21.69 0.77 0.68
N GLU A 228 -20.59 1.46 0.98
CA GLU A 228 -19.75 1.15 2.15
C GLU A 228 -20.35 1.78 3.40
N HIS A 229 -20.33 1.03 4.50
CA HIS A 229 -20.94 1.46 5.75
C HIS A 229 -19.89 2.01 6.71
N TRP A 230 -20.28 3.06 7.42
CA TRP A 230 -19.57 3.58 8.57
C TRP A 230 -20.55 3.83 9.71
N PHE A 231 -20.20 3.41 10.92
CA PHE A 231 -21.07 3.52 12.08
C PHE A 231 -20.38 4.33 13.16
N CYS A 232 -21.11 5.22 13.81
CA CYS A 232 -20.67 5.93 15.00
C CYS A 232 -21.71 5.80 16.11
N ALA A 233 -21.28 5.80 17.37
CA ALA A 233 -22.21 5.90 18.49
C ALA A 233 -22.94 7.24 18.39
N ARG A 234 -24.25 7.23 18.62
CA ARG A 234 -25.07 8.43 18.50
C ARG A 234 -24.64 9.45 19.57
N PRO A 235 -24.26 10.68 19.20
CA PRO A 235 -23.93 11.70 20.18
C PRO A 235 -25.17 12.10 21.00
N GLN A 236 -24.96 12.50 22.24
CA GLN A 236 -26.01 12.89 23.19
C GLN A 236 -26.55 14.29 22.89
N HIS A 237 -25.67 15.22 22.46
CA HIS A 237 -26.02 16.64 22.30
C HIS A 237 -25.98 17.12 20.84
N HIS A 238 -25.65 16.24 19.90
CA HIS A 238 -25.55 16.55 18.48
C HIS A 238 -26.45 15.67 17.61
N SER A 239 -26.71 16.11 16.39
CA SER A 239 -27.31 15.28 15.35
C SER A 239 -26.25 14.36 14.71
N CYS A 240 -26.70 13.25 14.12
CA CYS A 240 -25.84 12.43 13.26
C CYS A 240 -25.28 13.21 12.06
N ASN A 241 -25.94 14.30 11.64
CA ASN A 241 -25.45 15.14 10.54
C ASN A 241 -24.26 16.02 10.94
N ASP A 242 -23.95 16.11 12.23
CA ASP A 242 -22.92 17.02 12.75
C ASP A 242 -21.52 16.38 12.73
N LEU A 243 -21.33 15.22 12.09
CA LEU A 243 -20.03 14.56 11.98
C LEU A 243 -19.08 15.39 11.09
N VAL A 244 -18.11 16.06 11.71
CA VAL A 244 -17.15 16.92 10.99
C VAL A 244 -15.78 16.27 10.84
N TYR A 245 -15.29 15.56 11.87
CA TYR A 245 -13.95 14.98 11.84
C TYR A 245 -13.91 13.49 12.16
N HIS A 246 -12.81 12.86 11.74
CA HIS A 246 -12.45 11.46 11.96
C HIS A 246 -11.02 11.36 12.48
N SER A 247 -10.75 10.39 13.36
CA SER A 247 -9.38 9.98 13.69
C SER A 247 -9.31 8.50 14.09
N THR A 248 -8.09 7.98 14.18
CA THR A 248 -7.84 6.74 14.93
C THR A 248 -8.27 6.91 16.39
N GLY A 249 -8.89 5.87 16.94
CA GLY A 249 -9.23 5.73 18.35
C GLY A 249 -8.16 4.93 19.08
N ILE A 250 -8.56 3.83 19.71
CA ILE A 250 -7.72 3.03 20.60
C ILE A 250 -7.53 1.62 20.01
N TYR A 251 -6.33 1.07 20.13
CA TYR A 251 -6.07 -0.33 19.88
C TYR A 251 -6.58 -1.18 21.04
N LYS A 252 -7.44 -2.15 20.75
CA LYS A 252 -8.02 -3.04 21.77
C LYS A 252 -6.95 -4.02 22.22
N ASN A 253 -6.82 -4.21 23.54
CA ASN A 253 -6.00 -5.28 24.07
C ASN A 253 -6.75 -6.61 23.96
N VAL A 254 -6.45 -7.36 22.90
CA VAL A 254 -7.11 -8.64 22.56
C VAL A 254 -6.28 -9.88 22.91
N LEU A 255 -5.11 -9.67 23.52
CA LEU A 255 -4.19 -10.74 23.91
C LEU A 255 -4.34 -11.08 25.39
N SER A 256 -4.40 -12.38 25.70
CA SER A 256 -4.24 -12.86 27.06
C SER A 256 -2.79 -12.70 27.55
N SER A 257 -2.57 -12.72 28.87
CA SER A 257 -1.21 -12.67 29.43
C SER A 257 -0.32 -13.80 28.92
N ALA A 258 -0.88 -14.99 28.69
CA ALA A 258 -0.15 -16.14 28.15
C ALA A 258 0.17 -15.99 26.66
N GLU A 259 -0.63 -15.23 25.90
CA GLU A 259 -0.44 -15.04 24.45
C GLU A 259 0.62 -13.98 24.13
N LYS A 260 0.89 -13.04 25.05
CA LYS A 260 1.86 -11.95 24.84
C LYS A 260 3.27 -12.46 24.51
N VAL A 261 3.65 -13.64 24.99
CA VAL A 261 4.97 -14.22 24.73
C VAL A 261 5.22 -14.50 23.25
N PHE A 262 4.18 -14.88 22.49
CA PHE A 262 4.27 -15.19 21.05
C PHE A 262 4.61 -13.98 20.18
N LEU A 263 4.34 -12.77 20.68
CA LEU A 263 4.59 -11.50 19.99
C LEU A 263 5.69 -10.68 20.69
N SER A 264 6.46 -11.32 21.57
CA SER A 264 7.62 -10.68 22.17
C SER A 264 8.76 -10.55 21.15
N GLY A 265 9.64 -9.56 21.34
CA GLY A 265 10.82 -9.39 20.50
C GLY A 265 11.84 -10.55 20.60
N ALA A 266 11.68 -11.44 21.57
CA ALA A 266 12.46 -12.68 21.66
C ALA A 266 11.89 -13.80 20.75
N ALA A 267 10.59 -13.73 20.41
CA ALA A 267 9.89 -14.73 19.60
C ALA A 267 9.72 -14.33 18.13
N THR A 268 9.86 -13.05 17.81
CA THR A 268 9.57 -12.48 16.49
C THR A 268 10.80 -11.78 15.91
N ASP A 269 10.89 -11.74 14.58
CA ASP A 269 12.00 -11.10 13.84
C ASP A 269 13.39 -11.59 14.28
N ARG A 270 13.54 -12.91 14.40
CA ARG A 270 14.78 -13.55 14.88
C ARG A 270 15.56 -14.18 13.74
N ILE A 271 16.83 -13.77 13.60
CA ILE A 271 17.76 -14.41 12.66
C ILE A 271 18.02 -15.85 13.10
N ILE A 272 17.85 -16.78 12.18
CA ILE A 272 18.19 -18.19 12.39
C ILE A 272 19.70 -18.33 12.16
N PRO A 273 20.45 -19.01 13.05
CA PRO A 273 21.85 -19.31 12.83
C PRO A 273 22.05 -20.15 11.57
N GLY A 274 22.93 -19.69 10.69
CA GLY A 274 23.27 -20.36 9.44
C GLY A 274 24.56 -21.15 9.51
N SER A 275 24.61 -22.27 8.79
CA SER A 275 25.84 -23.03 8.53
C SER A 275 26.35 -22.88 7.08
N VAL A 276 25.70 -22.04 6.27
CA VAL A 276 26.07 -21.80 4.87
C VAL A 276 27.30 -20.88 4.82
N PRO A 277 28.42 -21.32 4.24
CA PRO A 277 29.59 -20.47 4.09
C PRO A 277 29.32 -19.33 3.10
N ILE A 278 30.21 -18.34 3.07
CA ILE A 278 30.21 -17.35 1.99
C ILE A 278 30.37 -18.09 0.66
N ILE A 279 29.43 -17.89 -0.25
CA ILE A 279 29.47 -18.49 -1.59
C ILE A 279 30.12 -17.48 -2.53
N GLN A 280 31.13 -17.92 -3.27
CA GLN A 280 31.75 -17.12 -4.31
C GLN A 280 31.03 -17.38 -5.63
N VAL A 281 30.35 -16.37 -6.16
CA VAL A 281 29.68 -16.43 -7.46
C VAL A 281 30.63 -15.90 -8.55
N LEU A 282 30.87 -16.71 -9.55
CA LEU A 282 31.71 -16.39 -10.70
C LEU A 282 30.88 -15.78 -11.85
N PRO A 283 31.49 -14.98 -12.73
CA PRO A 283 30.84 -14.56 -13.96
C PRO A 283 30.45 -15.75 -14.84
N SER A 284 29.33 -15.64 -15.56
CA SER A 284 28.90 -16.62 -16.57
C SER A 284 29.04 -16.01 -17.97
N HIS A 285 29.89 -16.57 -18.85
CA HIS A 285 30.13 -16.01 -20.19
C HIS A 285 30.39 -14.48 -20.20
N GLN A 286 31.23 -13.99 -19.28
CA GLN A 286 31.53 -12.57 -19.02
C GLN A 286 30.40 -11.74 -18.36
N LEU A 287 29.20 -12.30 -18.17
CA LEU A 287 28.12 -11.67 -17.42
C LEU A 287 28.46 -11.64 -15.93
N THR A 288 28.65 -10.43 -15.39
CA THR A 288 28.94 -10.22 -13.96
C THR A 288 27.69 -9.89 -13.15
N VAL A 289 26.63 -9.40 -13.79
CA VAL A 289 25.36 -9.02 -13.13
C VAL A 289 24.23 -9.32 -14.11
N ALA A 290 23.15 -9.93 -13.62
CA ALA A 290 21.92 -10.09 -14.39
C ALA A 290 21.37 -8.71 -14.79
N THR A 291 20.78 -8.61 -15.97
CA THR A 291 20.23 -7.35 -16.46
C THR A 291 18.71 -7.47 -16.61
N SER A 292 18.05 -6.32 -16.60
CA SER A 292 16.64 -6.26 -16.90
C SER A 292 16.35 -6.75 -18.32
N PRO A 293 15.20 -7.39 -18.57
CA PRO A 293 14.78 -7.72 -19.92
C PRO A 293 14.75 -6.46 -20.81
N PRO A 294 15.00 -6.58 -22.13
CA PRO A 294 14.97 -5.43 -23.04
C PRO A 294 13.55 -4.87 -23.26
N LEU A 295 12.51 -5.56 -22.80
CA LEU A 295 11.11 -5.15 -22.91
C LEU A 295 10.82 -3.91 -22.05
N PRO A 296 10.37 -2.77 -22.61
CA PRO A 296 10.00 -1.60 -21.82
C PRO A 296 8.87 -1.91 -20.82
N CYS A 297 8.94 -1.29 -19.64
CA CYS A 297 7.89 -1.46 -18.63
C CYS A 297 6.57 -0.86 -19.08
N HIS A 298 5.50 -1.66 -19.08
CA HIS A 298 4.13 -1.20 -19.36
C HIS A 298 3.12 -1.89 -18.43
N PRO A 299 1.95 -1.27 -18.16
CA PRO A 299 0.88 -1.92 -17.41
C PRO A 299 0.41 -3.22 -18.07
N GLY A 300 0.02 -4.21 -17.24
CA GLY A 300 -0.44 -5.53 -17.67
C GLY A 300 0.65 -6.61 -17.75
N LEU A 301 1.90 -6.29 -17.43
CA LEU A 301 2.96 -7.28 -17.31
C LEU A 301 2.73 -8.20 -16.11
N ALA A 302 3.00 -9.49 -16.30
CA ALA A 302 3.01 -10.46 -15.21
C ALA A 302 4.20 -10.18 -14.28
N LEU A 303 3.96 -10.29 -12.97
CA LEU A 303 5.01 -10.20 -11.97
C LEU A 303 5.88 -11.45 -12.00
N THR A 304 7.20 -11.28 -12.00
CA THR A 304 8.15 -12.38 -11.77
C THR A 304 8.34 -12.60 -10.27
N ASN A 305 8.77 -13.80 -9.88
CA ASN A 305 9.14 -14.10 -8.49
C ASN A 305 10.56 -14.70 -8.45
N PRO A 306 11.56 -13.96 -7.93
CA PRO A 306 11.46 -12.58 -7.42
C PRO A 306 11.18 -11.55 -8.55
N SER A 307 10.63 -10.39 -8.18
CA SER A 307 10.31 -9.31 -9.13
C SER A 307 11.54 -8.47 -9.55
N GLY A 308 12.63 -8.59 -8.80
CA GLY A 308 13.88 -7.87 -9.01
C GLY A 308 14.89 -8.15 -7.90
N PHE A 309 15.99 -7.40 -7.94
CA PHE A 309 17.05 -7.45 -6.94
C PHE A 309 17.76 -6.10 -6.85
N TYR A 310 18.42 -5.84 -5.72
CA TYR A 310 19.33 -4.71 -5.59
C TYR A 310 20.73 -5.06 -6.07
N TYR A 311 21.36 -4.12 -6.77
CA TYR A 311 22.80 -4.10 -7.01
C TYR A 311 23.30 -2.66 -6.93
N LYS A 312 24.25 -2.38 -6.02
CA LYS A 312 24.78 -1.02 -5.76
C LYS A 312 23.67 0.01 -5.48
N ASP A 313 22.74 -0.31 -4.57
CA ASP A 313 21.57 0.52 -4.21
C ASP A 313 20.55 0.76 -5.33
N VAL A 314 20.67 0.08 -6.48
CA VAL A 314 19.72 0.19 -7.60
C VAL A 314 18.91 -1.09 -7.71
N TRP A 315 17.58 -0.95 -7.75
CA TRP A 315 16.66 -2.04 -8.06
C TRP A 315 16.69 -2.37 -9.55
N VAL A 316 17.08 -3.59 -9.88
CA VAL A 316 17.06 -4.15 -11.23
C VAL A 316 15.83 -5.04 -11.35
N SER A 317 14.86 -4.64 -12.17
CA SER A 317 13.66 -5.46 -12.41
C SER A 317 13.99 -6.67 -13.29
N LEU A 318 13.41 -7.82 -12.95
CA LEU A 318 13.48 -9.04 -13.77
C LEU A 318 12.29 -9.19 -14.74
N GLY A 319 11.28 -8.32 -14.63
CA GLY A 319 10.08 -8.36 -15.48
C GLY A 319 10.12 -7.41 -16.68
N CYS A 320 10.84 -6.30 -16.58
CA CYS A 320 10.93 -5.29 -17.64
C CYS A 320 12.17 -4.41 -17.51
N SER A 321 12.44 -3.60 -18.54
CA SER A 321 13.52 -2.63 -18.62
C SER A 321 13.24 -1.44 -17.70
N SER A 322 13.58 -1.61 -16.42
CA SER A 322 13.48 -0.55 -15.41
C SER A 322 14.56 0.51 -15.62
N ARG A 323 14.18 1.78 -15.50
CA ARG A 323 15.05 2.95 -15.65
C ARG A 323 15.40 3.55 -14.29
N THR A 324 16.51 4.28 -14.24
CA THR A 324 16.88 5.12 -13.10
C THR A 324 16.73 6.60 -13.43
N PHE A 325 16.40 7.40 -12.43
CA PHE A 325 16.24 8.85 -12.55
C PHE A 325 17.20 9.55 -11.58
N PRO A 326 18.51 9.60 -11.90
CA PRO A 326 19.52 10.12 -10.98
C PRO A 326 19.45 11.64 -10.75
N THR A 327 18.76 12.38 -11.62
CA THR A 327 18.64 13.85 -11.53
C THR A 327 17.18 14.29 -11.55
N SER A 328 16.91 15.46 -10.96
CA SER A 328 15.59 16.09 -10.96
C SER A 328 15.05 16.31 -12.37
N ASP A 329 15.90 16.69 -13.32
CA ASP A 329 15.52 17.02 -14.70
C ASP A 329 15.01 15.80 -15.46
N LEU A 330 15.60 14.62 -15.22
CA LEU A 330 15.14 13.37 -15.83
C LEU A 330 13.77 12.97 -15.29
N ALA A 331 13.56 13.10 -13.97
CA ALA A 331 12.26 12.83 -13.35
C ALA A 331 11.19 13.84 -13.81
N LEU A 332 11.52 15.13 -13.88
CA LEU A 332 10.62 16.17 -14.36
C LEU A 332 10.30 15.99 -15.85
N SER A 333 11.28 15.63 -16.68
CA SER A 333 11.05 15.32 -18.09
C SER A 333 10.14 14.11 -18.29
N CYS A 334 10.20 13.12 -17.40
CA CYS A 334 9.29 11.97 -17.40
C CYS A 334 7.84 12.38 -17.09
N LEU A 335 7.70 13.30 -16.12
CA LEU A 335 6.41 13.77 -15.62
C LEU A 335 5.83 14.97 -16.39
N ARG A 336 6.53 15.48 -17.41
CA ARG A 336 6.09 16.63 -18.20
C ARG A 336 4.69 16.37 -18.79
N GLY A 337 3.80 17.33 -18.60
CA GLY A 337 2.42 17.30 -19.06
C GLY A 337 1.52 16.32 -18.31
N LYS A 338 1.99 15.68 -17.23
CA LYS A 338 1.23 14.64 -16.53
C LYS A 338 0.43 15.18 -15.36
N ILE A 339 -0.73 14.57 -15.16
CA ILE A 339 -1.56 14.71 -13.96
C ILE A 339 -1.48 13.40 -13.19
N VAL A 340 -0.80 13.41 -12.05
CA VAL A 340 -0.59 12.21 -11.21
C VAL A 340 -1.52 12.27 -10.00
N HIS A 341 -2.45 11.31 -9.92
CA HIS A 341 -3.34 11.10 -8.78
C HIS A 341 -2.80 9.98 -7.89
N MET A 342 -2.34 10.30 -6.68
CA MET A 342 -1.87 9.34 -5.69
C MET A 342 -2.91 9.17 -4.58
N ILE A 343 -3.44 7.97 -4.40
CA ILE A 343 -4.49 7.69 -3.40
C ILE A 343 -4.07 6.50 -2.54
N GLY A 344 -3.95 6.67 -1.23
CA GLY A 344 -3.54 5.54 -0.40
C GLY A 344 -3.27 5.87 1.06
N ASP A 345 -2.18 5.34 1.61
CA ASP A 345 -1.78 5.56 3.00
C ASP A 345 -0.46 6.34 3.09
N SER A 346 0.04 6.45 4.31
CA SER A 346 1.30 7.16 4.60
C SER A 346 2.52 6.60 3.86
N THR A 347 2.50 5.33 3.43
CA THR A 347 3.62 4.72 2.70
C THR A 347 3.64 5.14 1.23
N LEU A 348 2.49 5.46 0.62
CA LEU A 348 2.43 6.09 -0.70
C LEU A 348 2.67 7.60 -0.60
N ARG A 349 2.33 8.23 0.53
CA ARG A 349 2.69 9.64 0.79
C ARG A 349 4.20 9.86 0.75
N GLN A 350 5.02 8.85 1.07
CA GLN A 350 6.48 8.96 0.92
C GLN A 350 6.90 9.20 -0.55
N TRP A 351 6.16 8.71 -1.55
CA TRP A 351 6.46 8.99 -2.96
C TRP A 351 6.21 10.46 -3.30
N TRP A 352 5.08 10.98 -2.81
CA TRP A 352 4.75 12.40 -2.88
C TRP A 352 5.85 13.26 -2.26
N GLU A 353 6.22 12.97 -1.01
CA GLU A 353 7.25 13.71 -0.27
C GLU A 353 8.61 13.62 -0.96
N PHE A 354 8.95 12.45 -1.50
CA PHE A 354 10.16 12.24 -2.27
C PHE A 354 10.17 13.12 -3.53
N LEU A 355 9.12 13.12 -4.34
CA LEU A 355 9.06 13.91 -5.58
C LEU A 355 9.15 15.41 -5.30
N LEU A 356 8.45 15.93 -4.29
CA LEU A 356 8.53 17.34 -3.89
C LEU A 356 9.94 17.73 -3.44
N ALA A 357 10.62 16.86 -2.68
CA ALA A 357 11.98 17.10 -2.24
C ALA A 357 13.01 16.93 -3.38
N PHE A 358 12.74 16.04 -4.34
CA PHE A 358 13.67 15.68 -5.41
C PHE A 358 13.58 16.61 -6.62
N ILE A 359 12.43 17.25 -6.88
CA ILE A 359 12.21 18.17 -8.01
C ILE A 359 11.93 19.57 -7.46
N PRO A 360 12.96 20.42 -7.26
CA PRO A 360 12.84 21.70 -6.53
C PRO A 360 11.88 22.73 -7.15
N SER A 361 11.61 22.57 -8.45
CA SER A 361 10.74 23.47 -9.20
C SER A 361 9.26 23.23 -8.90
N VAL A 362 8.87 21.99 -8.56
CA VAL A 362 7.51 21.63 -8.13
C VAL A 362 7.14 22.38 -6.85
N LYS A 363 6.02 23.11 -6.87
CA LYS A 363 5.53 23.91 -5.75
C LYS A 363 4.30 23.30 -5.11
N HIS A 364 4.39 23.04 -3.82
CA HIS A 364 3.25 22.67 -2.98
C HIS A 364 2.32 23.87 -2.81
N ILE A 365 1.02 23.64 -2.99
CA ILE A 365 -0.06 24.60 -2.71
C ILE A 365 -0.73 24.14 -1.42
N ASP A 366 -0.64 24.96 -0.38
CA ASP A 366 -1.33 24.69 0.89
C ASP A 366 -2.84 24.84 0.72
N LEU A 367 -3.57 23.74 0.87
CA LEU A 367 -5.04 23.71 0.83
C LEU A 367 -5.67 23.93 2.22
N HIS A 368 -4.87 24.21 3.25
CA HIS A 368 -5.30 24.42 4.63
C HIS A 368 -6.05 23.19 5.20
N VAL A 369 -5.51 22.01 4.93
CA VAL A 369 -6.01 20.71 5.41
C VAL A 369 -4.95 19.95 6.20
N THR A 370 -5.36 18.88 6.88
CA THR A 370 -4.43 18.03 7.63
C THR A 370 -3.46 17.33 6.67
N TYR A 371 -2.18 17.68 6.72
CA TYR A 371 -1.16 17.16 5.79
C TYR A 371 -1.09 15.63 5.71
N LYS A 372 -1.31 14.94 6.85
CA LYS A 372 -1.22 13.47 6.94
C LYS A 372 -2.33 12.73 6.18
N SER A 373 -3.48 13.36 5.96
CA SER A 373 -4.66 12.79 5.28
C SER A 373 -4.96 13.46 3.94
N GLY A 374 -4.48 14.69 3.74
CA GLY A 374 -4.72 15.46 2.52
C GLY A 374 -6.16 15.98 2.45
N PRO A 375 -6.63 16.37 1.25
CA PRO A 375 -5.92 16.33 -0.03
C PRO A 375 -4.69 17.27 -0.09
N LEU A 376 -3.69 16.89 -0.87
CA LEU A 376 -2.48 17.68 -1.13
C LEU A 376 -2.36 17.97 -2.63
N LEU A 377 -1.86 19.16 -2.97
CA LEU A 377 -1.71 19.63 -4.35
C LEU A 377 -0.35 20.27 -4.57
N ALA A 378 0.31 19.90 -5.66
CA ALA A 378 1.58 20.49 -6.06
C ALA A 378 1.62 20.58 -7.58
N VAL A 379 2.27 21.63 -8.08
CA VAL A 379 2.27 21.96 -9.50
C VAL A 379 3.67 22.38 -9.96
N GLU A 380 3.97 22.07 -11.22
CA GLU A 380 5.01 22.74 -11.99
C GLU A 380 4.33 23.27 -13.28
N PRO A 381 3.82 24.51 -13.26
CA PRO A 381 3.03 25.06 -14.36
C PRO A 381 3.81 25.13 -15.67
N ALA A 382 5.11 25.42 -15.64
CA ALA A 382 5.92 25.55 -16.84
C ALA A 382 6.13 24.22 -17.57
N GLN A 383 5.94 23.10 -16.87
CA GLN A 383 6.01 21.75 -17.45
C GLN A 383 4.63 21.07 -17.55
N GLY A 384 3.54 21.77 -17.21
CA GLY A 384 2.19 21.19 -17.20
C GLY A 384 2.03 20.01 -16.23
N LEU A 385 2.84 19.93 -15.18
CA LEU A 385 2.79 18.85 -14.20
C LEU A 385 1.86 19.21 -13.04
N VAL A 386 0.95 18.30 -12.71
CA VAL A 386 0.09 18.37 -11.52
C VAL A 386 0.27 17.08 -10.72
N LEU A 387 0.64 17.21 -9.45
CA LEU A 387 0.65 16.11 -8.50
C LEU A 387 -0.51 16.31 -7.51
N ARG A 388 -1.26 15.25 -7.26
CA ARG A 388 -2.27 15.18 -6.21
C ARG A 388 -2.00 14.00 -5.32
N TRP A 389 -2.07 14.19 -4.01
CA TRP A 389 -2.04 13.09 -3.05
C TRP A 389 -3.23 13.19 -2.09
N ARG A 390 -3.87 12.07 -1.79
CA ARG A 390 -4.84 12.01 -0.68
C ARG A 390 -4.86 10.65 -0.03
N ALA A 391 -5.34 10.61 1.21
CA ALA A 391 -5.59 9.35 1.89
C ALA A 391 -6.79 8.61 1.30
N HIS A 392 -6.81 7.29 1.44
CA HIS A 392 -7.99 6.47 1.16
C HIS A 392 -9.10 6.68 2.21
N GLY A 393 -10.32 6.26 1.87
CA GLY A 393 -11.51 6.37 2.72
C GLY A 393 -11.44 5.59 4.04
N VAL A 394 -12.44 5.76 4.92
CA VAL A 394 -12.49 5.03 6.20
C VAL A 394 -12.53 3.50 6.00
N PRO A 395 -11.88 2.67 6.84
CA PRO A 395 -11.23 2.96 8.12
C PRO A 395 -9.80 3.48 7.98
N LEU A 396 -9.63 4.80 7.92
CA LEU A 396 -8.35 5.45 7.73
C LEU A 396 -7.68 5.65 9.10
N ARG A 397 -6.45 5.16 9.29
CA ARG A 397 -5.70 5.49 10.51
C ARG A 397 -4.96 6.80 10.32
N THR A 398 -5.42 7.83 11.00
CA THR A 398 -4.87 9.19 10.90
C THR A 398 -5.14 9.99 12.18
N GLY A 399 -4.49 11.14 12.32
CA GLY A 399 -4.91 12.15 13.29
C GLY A 399 -6.23 12.80 12.90
N LYS A 400 -6.78 13.66 13.77
CA LYS A 400 -8.04 14.38 13.51
C LYS A 400 -8.03 15.06 12.14
N SER A 401 -8.91 14.60 11.26
CA SER A 401 -9.00 14.98 9.86
C SER A 401 -10.45 15.23 9.49
N LYS A 402 -10.72 16.15 8.57
CA LYS A 402 -12.10 16.43 8.13
C LYS A 402 -12.68 15.20 7.46
N MET A 403 -13.84 14.75 7.91
CA MET A 403 -14.51 13.56 7.37
C MET A 403 -14.87 13.77 5.89
N ALA A 404 -15.28 14.99 5.53
CA ALA A 404 -15.61 15.37 4.16
C ALA A 404 -14.42 15.28 3.19
N ASP A 405 -13.17 15.28 3.67
CA ASP A 405 -11.97 15.16 2.82
C ASP A 405 -11.51 13.70 2.65
N ILE A 406 -12.12 12.75 3.37
CA ILE A 406 -11.75 11.32 3.40
C ILE A 406 -12.63 10.56 2.41
N HIS A 407 -12.14 10.40 1.19
CA HIS A 407 -12.91 9.82 0.09
C HIS A 407 -12.54 8.37 -0.18
N TYR A 408 -13.53 7.55 -0.54
CA TYR A 408 -13.28 6.20 -1.00
C TYR A 408 -12.59 6.21 -2.37
N LEU A 409 -11.55 5.39 -2.50
CA LEU A 409 -10.73 5.32 -3.71
C LEU A 409 -11.57 4.98 -4.96
N ALA A 410 -12.56 4.09 -4.85
CA ALA A 410 -13.44 3.77 -5.97
C ALA A 410 -14.24 4.99 -6.46
N ASN A 411 -14.70 5.87 -5.56
CA ASN A 411 -15.39 7.10 -5.94
C ASN A 411 -14.46 8.06 -6.67
N GLU A 412 -13.24 8.23 -6.15
CA GLU A 412 -12.21 9.04 -6.83
C GLU A 412 -11.94 8.51 -8.23
N LEU A 413 -11.79 7.19 -8.40
CA LEU A 413 -11.58 6.58 -9.71
C LEU A 413 -12.78 6.80 -10.63
N ASN A 414 -14.01 6.66 -10.15
CA ASN A 414 -15.23 6.84 -10.94
C ASN A 414 -15.42 8.29 -11.41
N ALA A 415 -14.94 9.27 -10.64
CA ALA A 415 -14.98 10.68 -11.00
C ALA A 415 -13.94 11.08 -12.07
N LEU A 416 -12.96 10.23 -12.39
CA LEU A 416 -11.93 10.55 -13.39
C LEU A 416 -12.40 10.30 -14.82
N GLY A 417 -12.23 11.29 -15.68
CA GLY A 417 -12.42 11.16 -17.14
C GLY A 417 -11.34 10.33 -17.84
N GLY A 418 -10.13 10.26 -17.28
CA GLY A 418 -8.98 9.56 -17.87
C GLY A 418 -8.19 10.40 -18.88
N GLY A 419 -7.45 9.73 -19.76
CA GLY A 419 -6.59 10.33 -20.79
C GLY A 419 -5.14 9.83 -20.76
N PRO A 420 -4.37 10.01 -21.85
CA PRO A 420 -2.96 9.60 -21.95
C PRO A 420 -2.00 10.38 -21.03
N ASP A 421 -2.46 11.52 -20.52
CA ASP A 421 -1.68 12.37 -19.63
C ASP A 421 -2.02 12.16 -18.16
N MET A 422 -3.00 11.30 -17.87
CA MET A 422 -3.40 10.98 -16.52
C MET A 422 -2.71 9.71 -16.04
N VAL A 423 -2.16 9.79 -14.83
CA VAL A 423 -1.55 8.67 -14.13
C VAL A 423 -2.25 8.52 -12.79
N VAL A 424 -2.70 7.30 -12.49
CA VAL A 424 -3.24 6.96 -11.17
C VAL A 424 -2.28 6.03 -10.48
N VAL A 425 -1.91 6.36 -9.25
CA VAL A 425 -1.16 5.49 -8.36
C VAL A 425 -1.99 5.23 -7.12
N PHE A 426 -2.14 3.99 -6.71
CA PHE A 426 -2.77 3.70 -5.44
C PHE A 426 -2.12 2.59 -4.64
N THR A 427 -2.38 2.61 -3.33
CA THR A 427 -2.07 1.51 -2.43
C THR A 427 -3.23 1.33 -1.44
N LEU A 428 -3.48 0.08 -1.05
CA LEU A 428 -4.36 -0.27 0.05
C LEU A 428 -3.60 -1.23 0.95
N GLY A 429 -3.17 -0.71 2.10
CA GLY A 429 -2.34 -1.47 2.99
C GLY A 429 -2.84 -1.45 4.42
N VAL A 430 -1.93 -1.05 5.28
CA VAL A 430 -1.84 -1.45 6.69
C VAL A 430 -3.02 -1.03 7.57
N HIS A 431 -3.89 -0.14 7.10
CA HIS A 431 -5.08 0.23 7.83
C HIS A 431 -6.10 -0.90 7.93
N PHE A 432 -6.03 -1.89 7.03
CA PHE A 432 -6.97 -3.02 6.98
C PHE A 432 -6.55 -4.27 7.78
N ILE A 433 -5.31 -4.34 8.27
CA ILE A 433 -4.78 -5.54 8.98
C ILE A 433 -5.50 -5.86 10.31
N THR A 434 -6.26 -4.90 10.85
CA THR A 434 -7.00 -5.02 12.11
C THR A 434 -8.44 -5.49 11.93
N PHE A 435 -8.82 -5.88 10.72
CA PHE A 435 -10.18 -6.27 10.36
C PHE A 435 -10.20 -7.69 9.77
N PRO A 436 -11.34 -8.39 9.90
CA PRO A 436 -11.59 -9.62 9.17
C PRO A 436 -11.38 -9.45 7.66
N MET A 437 -10.90 -10.50 7.00
CA MET A 437 -10.45 -10.43 5.61
C MET A 437 -11.53 -9.98 4.62
N HIS A 438 -12.79 -10.31 4.89
CA HIS A 438 -13.90 -9.98 4.00
C HIS A 438 -14.10 -8.46 3.82
N ILE A 439 -13.76 -7.64 4.82
CA ILE A 439 -13.82 -6.17 4.71
C ILE A 439 -12.82 -5.68 3.66
N TYR A 440 -11.62 -6.25 3.65
CA TYR A 440 -10.60 -5.91 2.66
C TYR A 440 -10.98 -6.42 1.27
N VAL A 441 -11.46 -7.66 1.16
CA VAL A 441 -11.85 -8.25 -0.13
C VAL A 441 -12.99 -7.44 -0.78
N ARG A 442 -14.02 -7.06 0.00
CA ARG A 442 -15.09 -6.16 -0.47
C ARG A 442 -14.54 -4.81 -0.94
N ARG A 443 -13.62 -4.21 -0.17
CA ARG A 443 -12.98 -2.94 -0.53
C ARG A 443 -12.24 -3.04 -1.86
N VAL A 444 -11.43 -4.07 -2.04
CA VAL A 444 -10.63 -4.28 -3.26
C VAL A 444 -11.54 -4.62 -4.44
N HIS A 445 -12.64 -5.35 -4.22
CA HIS A 445 -13.63 -5.65 -5.27
C HIS A 445 -14.23 -4.37 -5.87
N SER A 446 -14.74 -3.46 -5.04
CA SER A 446 -15.29 -2.17 -5.49
C SER A 446 -14.26 -1.34 -6.27
N ILE A 447 -12.99 -1.40 -5.84
CA ILE A 447 -11.90 -0.70 -6.52
C ILE A 447 -11.56 -1.36 -7.85
N ARG A 448 -11.49 -2.69 -7.91
CA ARG A 448 -11.27 -3.45 -9.15
C ARG A 448 -12.34 -3.11 -10.18
N GLN A 449 -13.60 -3.01 -9.78
CA GLN A 449 -14.69 -2.56 -10.65
C GLN A 449 -14.48 -1.13 -11.17
N ALA A 450 -14.15 -0.18 -10.30
CA ALA A 450 -13.88 1.20 -10.70
C ALA A 450 -12.68 1.31 -11.64
N VAL A 451 -11.61 0.54 -11.41
CA VAL A 451 -10.45 0.43 -12.30
C VAL A 451 -10.85 -0.15 -13.65
N ALA A 452 -11.65 -1.22 -13.68
CA ALA A 452 -12.12 -1.82 -14.93
C ALA A 452 -12.94 -0.82 -15.76
N GLN A 453 -13.86 -0.09 -15.13
CA GLN A 453 -14.64 0.95 -15.79
C GLN A 453 -13.76 2.10 -16.30
N LEU A 454 -12.73 2.49 -15.54
CA LEU A 454 -11.78 3.54 -15.95
C LEU A 454 -10.93 3.11 -17.15
N LEU A 455 -10.42 1.87 -17.14
CA LEU A 455 -9.67 1.31 -18.26
C LEU A 455 -10.53 1.09 -19.52
N ALA A 456 -11.84 0.83 -19.35
CA ALA A 456 -12.77 0.68 -20.45
C ALA A 456 -13.06 2.03 -21.15
N ARG A 457 -13.29 3.09 -20.37
CA ARG A 457 -13.54 4.43 -20.93
C ARG A 457 -12.28 5.17 -21.38
N SER A 458 -11.13 4.87 -20.78
CA SER A 458 -9.85 5.51 -21.09
C SER A 458 -8.73 4.47 -21.15
N PRO A 459 -8.57 3.73 -22.26
CA PRO A 459 -7.58 2.65 -22.34
C PRO A 459 -6.12 3.13 -22.28
N GLN A 460 -5.86 4.41 -22.56
CA GLN A 460 -4.53 5.03 -22.59
C GLN A 460 -4.05 5.50 -21.20
N ILE A 461 -4.89 5.47 -20.17
CA ILE A 461 -4.51 5.88 -18.81
C ILE A 461 -3.48 4.90 -18.23
N THR A 462 -2.51 5.42 -17.48
CA THR A 462 -1.57 4.58 -16.73
C THR A 462 -2.07 4.40 -15.30
N ILE A 463 -2.27 3.15 -14.88
CA ILE A 463 -2.65 2.81 -13.49
C ILE A 463 -1.55 1.96 -12.88
N VAL A 464 -1.04 2.42 -11.73
CA VAL A 464 0.04 1.79 -10.96
C VAL A 464 -0.46 1.47 -9.56
N ILE A 465 -0.17 0.26 -9.10
CA ILE A 465 -0.47 -0.21 -7.76
C ILE A 465 0.85 -0.35 -7.03
N LYS A 466 0.98 0.28 -5.87
CA LYS A 466 2.09 0.05 -4.96
C LYS A 466 1.69 -1.08 -3.99
N SER A 467 2.45 -2.17 -3.98
CA SER A 467 2.27 -3.28 -3.05
C SER A 467 2.59 -2.87 -1.60
N ALA A 468 2.31 -3.75 -0.63
CA ALA A 468 2.64 -3.49 0.77
C ALA A 468 4.17 -3.40 1.02
N ASN A 469 4.57 -2.63 2.05
CA ASN A 469 5.93 -2.63 2.59
C ASN A 469 6.04 -3.64 3.75
N THR A 470 7.24 -4.19 3.98
CA THR A 470 7.58 -4.97 5.19
C THR A 470 7.98 -4.07 6.37
N GLY A 471 8.14 -4.64 7.56
CA GLY A 471 8.66 -3.94 8.75
C GLY A 471 7.60 -3.22 9.58
N TYR A 472 6.41 -3.80 9.69
CA TYR A 472 5.35 -3.23 10.51
C TYR A 472 5.53 -3.57 11.99
N THR A 473 5.87 -2.58 12.82
CA THR A 473 6.29 -2.81 14.21
C THR A 473 5.23 -2.48 15.29
N VAL A 474 4.18 -1.72 14.97
CA VAL A 474 3.23 -1.19 16.00
C VAL A 474 1.85 -1.83 15.88
N TYR A 475 1.59 -2.92 16.61
CA TYR A 475 0.32 -3.67 16.62
C TYR A 475 -0.11 -4.21 15.24
N GLY A 476 0.85 -4.51 14.38
CA GLY A 476 0.56 -5.14 13.10
C GLY A 476 1.61 -6.18 12.76
N SER A 477 1.47 -6.75 11.58
CA SER A 477 2.15 -7.99 11.22
C SER A 477 2.46 -8.00 9.74
N ASP A 478 3.71 -8.33 9.42
CA ASP A 478 4.12 -8.56 8.04
C ASP A 478 3.34 -9.74 7.44
N TRP A 479 3.06 -10.80 8.23
CA TRP A 479 2.22 -11.91 7.76
C TRP A 479 0.82 -11.44 7.38
N LEU A 480 0.16 -10.64 8.24
CA LEU A 480 -1.16 -10.06 7.92
C LEU A 480 -1.11 -9.16 6.68
N SER A 481 -0.06 -8.34 6.57
CA SER A 481 0.13 -7.44 5.41
C SER A 481 0.33 -8.24 4.12
N LEU A 482 1.08 -9.35 4.17
CA LEU A 482 1.25 -10.28 3.05
C LEU A 482 -0.09 -10.91 2.62
N GLN A 483 -0.97 -11.26 3.56
CA GLN A 483 -2.29 -11.79 3.21
C GLN A 483 -3.11 -10.77 2.38
N LEU A 484 -3.08 -9.49 2.80
CA LEU A 484 -3.74 -8.42 2.05
C LEU A 484 -3.11 -8.23 0.67
N ASP A 485 -1.78 -8.20 0.60
CA ASP A 485 -1.03 -8.02 -0.64
C ASP A 485 -1.29 -9.14 -1.66
N ASN A 486 -1.37 -10.39 -1.20
CA ASN A 486 -1.72 -11.55 -2.04
C ASN A 486 -3.12 -11.43 -2.65
N ILE A 487 -4.11 -10.98 -1.88
CA ILE A 487 -5.46 -10.71 -2.39
C ILE A 487 -5.43 -9.58 -3.41
N LEU A 488 -4.74 -8.48 -3.12
CA LEU A 488 -4.62 -7.35 -4.04
C LEU A 488 -4.03 -7.81 -5.37
N ARG A 489 -2.92 -8.56 -5.35
CA ARG A 489 -2.29 -9.10 -6.57
C ARG A 489 -3.22 -10.02 -7.35
N ALA A 490 -3.90 -10.96 -6.68
CA ALA A 490 -4.83 -11.87 -7.35
C ALA A 490 -6.02 -11.13 -7.97
N MET A 491 -6.58 -10.17 -7.24
CA MET A 491 -7.69 -9.34 -7.71
C MET A 491 -7.28 -8.29 -8.74
N PHE A 492 -6.01 -8.15 -9.10
CA PHE A 492 -5.58 -7.31 -10.22
C PHE A 492 -4.84 -8.11 -11.31
N ALA A 493 -4.66 -9.42 -11.11
CA ALA A 493 -4.08 -10.31 -12.10
C ALA A 493 -4.86 -10.24 -13.42
N GLY A 494 -4.12 -10.15 -14.53
CA GLY A 494 -4.65 -10.03 -15.89
C GLY A 494 -5.23 -8.66 -16.27
N MET A 495 -5.32 -7.70 -15.34
CA MET A 495 -5.72 -6.34 -15.68
C MET A 495 -4.54 -5.54 -16.21
N ARG A 496 -4.83 -4.53 -17.05
CA ARG A 496 -3.83 -3.60 -17.62
C ARG A 496 -3.37 -2.56 -16.57
N VAL A 497 -2.85 -3.04 -15.45
CA VAL A 497 -2.27 -2.25 -14.36
C VAL A 497 -0.82 -2.63 -14.16
N ALA A 498 0.01 -1.72 -13.66
CA ALA A 498 1.37 -2.02 -13.23
C ALA A 498 1.40 -2.25 -11.72
N ILE A 499 2.24 -3.16 -11.23
CA ILE A 499 2.49 -3.32 -9.79
C ILE A 499 3.96 -2.97 -9.52
N VAL A 500 4.17 -1.95 -8.69
CA VAL A 500 5.49 -1.68 -8.09
C VAL A 500 5.58 -2.54 -6.83
N ASP A 501 6.43 -3.55 -6.91
CA ASP A 501 6.62 -4.56 -5.86
C ASP A 501 7.50 -4.05 -4.73
N ALA A 502 6.95 -3.10 -3.96
CA ALA A 502 7.59 -2.57 -2.76
C ALA A 502 7.88 -3.67 -1.73
N TRP A 503 7.08 -4.74 -1.71
CA TRP A 503 7.28 -5.88 -0.80
C TRP A 503 8.61 -6.58 -1.06
N ALA A 504 8.87 -6.92 -2.33
CA ALA A 504 10.15 -7.49 -2.73
C ALA A 504 11.32 -6.54 -2.41
N MET A 505 11.15 -5.24 -2.68
CA MET A 505 12.18 -4.23 -2.39
C MET A 505 12.50 -4.14 -0.90
N THR A 506 11.51 -4.10 -0.01
CA THR A 506 11.76 -3.95 1.44
C THR A 506 12.16 -5.26 2.11
N SER A 507 11.77 -6.41 1.56
CA SER A 507 12.04 -7.73 2.15
C SER A 507 13.51 -8.15 2.10
N CYS A 508 14.30 -7.64 1.15
CA CYS A 508 15.71 -8.04 0.99
C CYS A 508 16.72 -6.92 1.26
N HIS A 509 16.29 -5.66 1.43
CA HIS A 509 17.21 -4.55 1.65
C HIS A 509 18.03 -4.71 2.94
N TYR A 510 19.18 -4.03 3.01
CA TYR A 510 20.06 -4.07 4.18
C TYR A 510 19.70 -3.03 5.25
N LEU A 511 18.80 -2.09 4.94
CA LEU A 511 18.39 -1.06 5.90
C LEU A 511 17.50 -1.70 6.98
N PRO A 512 17.48 -1.12 8.20
CA PRO A 512 16.56 -1.57 9.24
C PRO A 512 15.12 -1.61 8.74
N GLU A 513 14.41 -2.64 9.17
CA GLU A 513 13.03 -2.83 8.76
C GLU A 513 12.14 -1.74 9.33
N ASN A 514 11.38 -1.12 8.44
CA ASN A 514 10.48 -0.04 8.77
C ASN A 514 9.43 0.06 7.67
N ILE A 515 8.15 0.05 8.07
CA ILE A 515 7.02 0.27 7.18
C ILE A 515 7.16 1.56 6.35
N HIS A 516 7.84 2.57 6.90
CA HIS A 516 8.32 3.76 6.20
C HIS A 516 9.80 3.59 5.86
N PRO A 517 10.15 2.88 4.77
CA PRO A 517 11.52 2.52 4.49
C PRO A 517 12.37 3.76 4.20
N GLY A 518 13.69 3.61 4.32
CA GLY A 518 14.64 4.69 4.09
C GLY A 518 14.64 5.21 2.65
N LYS A 519 15.18 6.42 2.47
CA LYS A 519 15.15 7.16 1.20
C LYS A 519 15.62 6.36 -0.03
N VAL A 520 16.62 5.49 0.12
CA VAL A 520 17.14 4.65 -0.97
C VAL A 520 16.06 3.72 -1.52
N VAL A 521 15.27 3.10 -0.66
CA VAL A 521 14.17 2.21 -1.08
C VAL A 521 13.06 3.01 -1.73
N VAL A 522 12.63 4.12 -1.10
CA VAL A 522 11.61 5.03 -1.67
C VAL A 522 12.02 5.56 -3.05
N GLN A 523 13.30 5.89 -3.25
CA GLN A 523 13.83 6.31 -4.55
C GLN A 523 13.71 5.20 -5.60
N ASN A 524 13.97 3.93 -5.23
CA ASN A 524 13.82 2.80 -6.15
C ASN A 524 12.36 2.47 -6.45
N GLU A 525 11.47 2.58 -5.47
CA GLU A 525 10.02 2.50 -5.67
C GLU A 525 9.54 3.56 -6.68
N VAL A 526 9.99 4.82 -6.52
CA VAL A 526 9.68 5.92 -7.44
C VAL A 526 10.31 5.72 -8.83
N ASN A 527 11.54 5.22 -8.92
CA ASN A 527 12.18 4.88 -10.20
C ASN A 527 11.37 3.81 -10.96
N ALA A 528 10.91 2.77 -10.25
CA ALA A 528 10.06 1.74 -10.84
C ALA A 528 8.73 2.32 -11.32
N PHE A 529 8.09 3.17 -10.51
CA PHE A 529 6.89 3.92 -10.91
C PHE A 529 7.11 4.75 -12.19
N LEU A 530 8.15 5.58 -12.23
CA LEU A 530 8.45 6.42 -13.38
C LEU A 530 8.79 5.60 -14.63
N SER A 531 9.34 4.39 -14.48
CA SER A 531 9.59 3.48 -15.59
C SER A 531 8.32 3.02 -16.31
N TYR A 532 7.17 2.96 -15.61
CA TYR A 532 5.86 2.69 -16.23
C TYR A 532 5.19 3.95 -16.80
N VAL A 533 5.52 5.13 -16.30
CA VAL A 533 4.97 6.41 -16.77
C VAL A 533 5.65 6.87 -18.07
N CYS A 534 6.97 6.71 -18.14
CA CYS A 534 7.77 7.04 -19.31
C CYS A 534 8.70 5.85 -19.65
N PRO A 535 8.17 4.78 -20.29
CA PRO A 535 9.00 3.67 -20.74
C PRO A 535 10.15 4.19 -21.63
N GLY A 536 11.32 3.58 -21.50
CA GLY A 536 12.44 3.85 -22.42
C GLY A 536 12.00 3.56 -23.85
N LYS A 537 12.49 4.35 -24.81
CA LYS A 537 12.28 4.07 -26.24
C LYS A 537 13.10 2.87 -26.67
#